data_AF-A0A8B8E0J2-F1
#
_entry.id   AF-A0A8B8E0J2-F1
#
_cell.length_a   1.000
_cell.length_b   1.000
_cell.length_c   1.000
_cell.angle_alpha   90.00
_cell.angle_beta   90.00
_cell.angle_gamma   90.00
#
_symmetry.space_group_name_H-M   'P 1'
#
loop_
_entity.id
_entity.type
_entity.pdbx_description
1 polymer ?
#
loop_
_entity_poly.entity_id
_entity_poly.type
_entity_poly.pdbx_seq_one_letter_code
_entity_poly.pdbx_strand_id
1 'polypeptide(L)'
;MTESHNFASYNCRTCKEKKNTMKRCTRCRLVYYCSRECQAKDWPIHKTSCSNTTENLTDHSKEISKIKLNTKFTTDDGSIYQDPELTATTEVNDTAINYSPVVDFRKYDKKTKTVNSNTGKSSEINGPQKDKFFYVKNDRICYDLPILDKSKEFTDIVIKANKQKQTVSIQDDWDGETVYRILSHHLQVPVDKMKIIHKGKILRADNIREFICKKAVFQVFGERAEDASGVDDRDIELMMRQLNISRNEAIAALKEYGDVIDAMLQVGHKQ
;
A
#
# COMPACT_ATOMS: atom_id res chain seq x y z
N MET A 1 45.52 14.57 -8.09
CA MET A 1 44.80 15.43 -9.04
C MET A 1 43.43 15.68 -8.43
N THR A 2 43.15 16.93 -8.08
CA THR A 2 41.94 17.35 -7.38
C THR A 2 40.77 17.42 -8.35
N GLU A 3 39.88 16.44 -8.35
CA GLU A 3 38.63 16.50 -9.11
C GLU A 3 37.61 17.34 -8.34
N SER A 4 37.45 18.56 -8.86
CA SER A 4 36.51 19.58 -8.46
C SER A 4 35.08 19.14 -8.75
N HIS A 5 34.41 18.55 -7.76
CA HIS A 5 32.95 18.42 -7.79
C HIS A 5 32.33 19.82 -7.80
N ASN A 6 31.78 20.19 -8.95
CA ASN A 6 30.98 21.40 -9.15
C ASN A 6 29.67 21.27 -8.35
N PHE A 7 29.72 21.55 -7.04
CA PHE A 7 28.55 21.63 -6.19
C PHE A 7 27.78 22.89 -6.55
N ALA A 8 26.68 22.74 -7.30
CA ALA A 8 25.70 23.80 -7.47
C ALA A 8 25.24 24.28 -6.08
N SER A 9 25.76 25.43 -5.66
CA SER A 9 25.47 26.02 -4.36
C SER A 9 24.09 26.69 -4.41
N TYR A 10 23.06 26.00 -3.93
CA TYR A 10 21.71 26.54 -3.84
C TYR A 10 21.58 27.41 -2.59
N ASN A 11 20.98 28.61 -2.74
CA ASN A 11 20.73 29.53 -1.63
C ASN A 11 19.39 29.22 -0.96
N CYS A 12 19.33 29.31 0.38
CA CYS A 12 18.08 29.17 1.11
C CYS A 12 17.15 30.35 0.79
N ARG A 13 15.90 30.07 0.41
CA ARG A 13 14.91 31.11 0.12
C ARG A 13 14.64 32.01 1.33
N THR A 14 14.77 31.48 2.55
CA THR A 14 14.42 32.17 3.80
C THR A 14 15.59 32.91 4.43
N CYS A 15 16.72 32.23 4.65
CA CYS A 15 17.89 32.82 5.34
C CYS A 15 19.05 33.16 4.41
N LYS A 16 18.95 32.84 3.11
CA LYS A 16 19.98 33.07 2.08
C LYS A 16 21.32 32.36 2.31
N GLU A 17 21.44 31.53 3.35
CA GLU A 17 22.62 30.69 3.55
C GLU A 17 22.79 29.66 2.44
N LYS A 18 24.05 29.44 2.07
CA LYS A 18 24.49 28.39 1.16
C LYS A 18 24.82 27.14 1.98
N LYS A 19 24.23 26.00 1.62
CA LYS A 19 24.64 24.69 2.18
C LYS A 19 24.80 23.69 1.06
N ASN A 20 25.68 22.71 1.27
CA ASN A 20 25.92 21.63 0.32
C ASN A 20 24.72 20.69 0.21
N THR A 21 23.90 20.61 1.27
CA THR A 21 22.68 19.82 1.31
C THR A 21 21.47 20.71 1.59
N MET A 22 20.58 20.82 0.62
CA MET A 22 19.40 21.70 0.68
C MET A 22 18.13 20.90 0.46
N LYS A 23 17.09 21.20 1.23
CA LYS A 23 15.76 20.62 1.09
C LYS A 23 14.96 21.42 0.07
N ARG A 24 14.14 20.77 -0.76
CA ARG A 24 13.24 21.45 -1.68
C ARG A 24 11.81 21.44 -1.16
N CYS A 25 11.01 22.42 -1.57
CA CYS A 25 9.56 22.33 -1.39
C CYS A 25 9.04 21.04 -2.04
N THR A 26 8.37 20.16 -1.28
CA THR A 26 7.88 18.87 -1.79
C THR A 26 6.77 19.02 -2.82
N ARG A 27 6.08 20.18 -2.84
CA ARG A 27 4.98 20.49 -3.76
C ARG A 27 5.49 21.03 -5.09
N CYS A 28 6.17 22.19 -5.12
CA CYS A 28 6.62 22.80 -6.37
C CYS A 28 8.02 22.36 -6.81
N ARG A 29 8.88 21.92 -5.88
CA ARG A 29 10.32 21.63 -6.10
C ARG A 29 11.16 22.78 -6.67
N LEU A 30 10.61 23.99 -6.79
CA LEU A 30 11.26 25.17 -7.37
C LEU A 30 12.11 25.99 -6.39
N VAL A 31 11.87 25.85 -5.09
CA VAL A 31 12.57 26.62 -4.03
C VAL A 31 13.32 25.69 -3.08
N TYR A 32 14.47 26.18 -2.61
CA TYR A 32 15.40 25.46 -1.74
C TYR A 32 15.44 26.09 -0.34
N TYR A 33 15.57 25.24 0.68
CA TYR A 33 15.63 25.60 2.09
C TYR A 33 16.73 24.82 2.81
N CYS A 34 17.48 25.49 3.68
CA CYS A 34 18.52 24.84 4.47
C CYS A 34 17.97 24.00 5.64
N SER A 35 16.71 24.22 6.03
CA SER A 35 16.03 23.50 7.10
C SER A 35 14.50 23.53 6.94
N ARG A 36 13.80 22.65 7.66
CA ARG A 36 12.33 22.64 7.73
C ARG A 36 11.77 23.92 8.36
N GLU A 37 12.52 24.51 9.29
CA GLU A 37 12.16 25.78 9.92
C GLU A 37 12.17 26.94 8.92
N CYS A 38 13.18 26.97 8.03
CA CYS A 38 13.22 27.96 6.96
C CYS A 38 12.04 27.82 5.99
N GLN A 39 11.69 26.59 5.61
CA GLN A 39 10.50 26.32 4.80
C GLN A 39 9.21 26.78 5.51
N ALA A 40 9.06 26.49 6.80
CA ALA A 40 7.87 26.88 7.57
C ALA A 40 7.73 28.40 7.71
N LYS A 41 8.84 29.12 7.89
CA LYS A 41 8.87 30.59 7.94
C LYS A 41 8.48 31.23 6.60
N ASP A 42 8.90 30.64 5.48
CA ASP A 42 8.56 31.14 4.14
C ASP A 42 7.16 30.70 3.67
N TRP A 43 6.59 29.63 4.26
CA TRP A 43 5.32 29.05 3.83
C TRP A 43 4.14 30.03 3.69
N PRO A 44 3.90 31.00 4.61
CA PRO A 44 2.81 31.97 4.45
C PRO A 44 2.89 32.79 3.15
N ILE A 45 4.11 33.03 2.67
CA ILE A 45 4.40 33.81 1.46
C ILE A 45 4.52 32.87 0.25
N HIS A 46 5.22 31.74 0.40
CA HIS A 46 5.42 30.78 -0.67
C HIS A 46 4.12 30.10 -1.11
N LYS A 47 3.18 29.83 -0.21
CA LYS A 47 1.94 29.08 -0.52
C LYS A 47 1.13 29.68 -1.66
N THR A 48 1.17 31.00 -1.85
CA THR A 48 0.43 31.71 -2.92
C THR A 48 1.07 31.51 -4.29
N SER A 49 2.38 31.24 -4.33
CA SER A 49 3.17 30.97 -5.54
C SER A 49 3.57 29.50 -5.67
N CYS A 50 3.11 28.64 -4.75
CA CYS A 50 3.45 27.22 -4.71
C CYS A 50 2.50 26.43 -5.62
N SER A 51 2.82 26.38 -6.91
CA SER A 51 2.10 25.56 -7.90
C SER A 51 2.72 24.16 -8.03
N ASN A 52 1.90 23.17 -8.38
CA ASN A 52 2.35 21.81 -8.66
C ASN A 52 2.89 21.80 -10.10
N THR A 53 4.17 22.12 -10.26
CA THR A 53 4.78 22.20 -11.59
C THR A 53 5.20 20.79 -12.04
N THR A 54 4.24 20.00 -12.51
CA THR A 54 4.50 19.02 -13.59
C THR A 54 4.23 19.63 -14.96
N GLU A 55 3.70 20.85 -15.02
CA GLU A 55 3.59 21.66 -16.23
C GLU A 55 4.55 22.84 -16.11
N ASN A 56 5.62 22.82 -16.93
CA ASN A 56 6.61 23.86 -17.23
C ASN A 56 8.07 23.38 -17.15
N LEU A 57 8.38 22.33 -17.91
CA LEU A 57 9.72 22.10 -18.46
C LEU A 57 9.76 22.14 -20.00
N THR A 58 8.74 22.70 -20.67
CA THR A 58 8.76 22.87 -22.14
C THR A 58 8.05 24.14 -22.60
N ASP A 59 8.51 25.31 -22.16
CA ASP A 59 8.16 26.60 -22.80
C ASP A 59 9.22 27.06 -23.82
N HIS A 60 9.90 26.08 -24.45
CA HIS A 60 10.59 26.24 -25.74
C HIS A 60 9.99 25.36 -26.85
N SER A 61 8.75 24.88 -26.68
CA SER A 61 8.06 24.02 -27.66
C SER A 61 7.38 24.78 -28.81
N LYS A 62 7.50 26.11 -28.91
CA LYS A 62 6.93 26.87 -30.05
C LYS A 62 7.74 26.81 -31.36
N GLU A 63 8.83 26.03 -31.42
CA GLU A 63 9.57 25.79 -32.68
C GLU A 63 9.80 24.31 -33.06
N ILE A 64 9.24 23.35 -32.31
CA ILE A 64 9.39 21.91 -32.61
C ILE A 64 8.10 21.33 -33.25
N SER A 65 7.33 22.16 -33.95
CA SER A 65 6.23 21.69 -34.83
C SER A 65 6.70 21.36 -36.26
N LYS A 66 8.03 21.25 -36.48
CA LYS A 66 8.63 20.90 -37.78
C LYS A 66 9.58 19.71 -37.78
N ILE A 67 9.65 18.92 -36.70
CA ILE A 67 10.46 17.69 -36.75
C ILE A 67 9.51 16.51 -37.00
N LYS A 68 9.53 16.03 -38.25
CA LYS A 68 8.92 14.76 -38.68
C LYS A 68 9.43 13.64 -37.77
N LEU A 69 8.53 12.90 -37.13
CA LEU A 69 8.86 11.62 -36.49
C LEU A 69 9.54 10.74 -37.54
N ASN A 70 10.80 10.36 -37.28
CA ASN A 70 11.56 9.52 -38.20
C ASN A 70 11.07 8.08 -38.03
N THR A 71 10.29 7.57 -38.98
CA THR A 71 9.72 6.21 -39.00
C THR A 71 10.71 5.16 -39.50
N LYS A 72 11.99 5.29 -39.12
CA LYS A 72 13.05 4.37 -39.52
C LYS A 72 13.76 3.85 -38.28
N PHE A 73 13.57 2.56 -38.01
CA PHE A 73 14.33 1.83 -37.01
C PHE A 73 15.44 1.04 -37.71
N THR A 74 16.63 1.05 -37.10
CA THR A 74 17.78 0.25 -37.55
C THR A 74 17.88 -0.98 -36.66
N THR A 75 18.03 -2.14 -37.27
CA THR A 75 18.41 -3.37 -36.58
C THR A 75 19.93 -3.38 -36.37
N ASP A 76 20.41 -4.27 -35.49
CA ASP A 76 21.81 -4.39 -35.11
C ASP A 76 22.76 -4.79 -36.27
N ASP A 77 22.20 -5.26 -37.38
CA ASP A 77 22.89 -5.52 -38.64
C ASP A 77 22.93 -4.33 -39.63
N GLY A 78 22.34 -3.19 -39.24
CA GLY A 78 22.35 -1.94 -40.01
C GLY A 78 21.34 -1.86 -41.14
N SER A 79 20.39 -2.80 -41.25
CA SER A 79 19.30 -2.69 -42.23
C SER A 79 18.16 -1.77 -41.73
N ILE A 80 17.53 -1.03 -42.65
CA ILE A 80 16.44 -0.09 -42.36
C ILE A 80 15.12 -0.81 -42.59
N TYR A 81 14.38 -1.10 -41.51
CA TYR A 81 13.03 -1.68 -41.60
C TYR A 81 11.97 -0.56 -41.62
N GLN A 82 11.05 -0.64 -42.58
CA GLN A 82 9.86 0.21 -42.67
C GLN A 82 8.63 -0.69 -42.53
N ASP A 83 7.87 -0.54 -41.45
CA ASP A 83 6.64 -1.30 -41.20
C ASP A 83 5.52 -0.85 -42.17
N PRO A 84 4.99 -1.72 -43.05
CA PRO A 84 3.95 -1.36 -44.00
C PRO A 84 2.53 -1.30 -43.41
N GLU A 85 2.27 -1.72 -42.17
CA GLU A 85 0.90 -2.03 -41.72
C GLU A 85 0.34 -1.07 -40.65
N LEU A 86 0.75 0.20 -40.68
CA LEU A 86 0.13 1.28 -39.89
C LEU A 86 -0.49 2.40 -40.74
N THR A 87 -0.98 2.03 -41.91
CA THR A 87 -1.90 2.87 -42.69
C THR A 87 -3.23 2.14 -42.92
N ALA A 88 -4.02 2.00 -41.87
CA ALA A 88 -5.45 1.76 -42.02
C ALA A 88 -6.21 2.34 -40.83
N THR A 89 -6.89 3.45 -41.10
CA THR A 89 -7.94 4.03 -40.26
C THR A 89 -9.06 3.01 -40.04
N THR A 90 -9.35 2.64 -38.79
CA THR A 90 -10.65 2.12 -38.38
C THR A 90 -10.89 2.34 -36.89
N GLU A 91 -12.06 2.87 -36.61
CA GLU A 91 -12.59 3.28 -35.33
C GLU A 91 -12.68 2.10 -34.35
N VAL A 92 -12.10 2.24 -33.15
CA VAL A 92 -12.37 1.38 -32.00
C VAL A 92 -13.07 2.18 -30.92
N ASN A 93 -14.32 1.80 -30.73
CA ASN A 93 -15.32 2.26 -29.79
C ASN A 93 -15.07 1.62 -28.43
N ASP A 94 -14.16 2.24 -27.65
CA ASP A 94 -13.97 1.91 -26.23
C ASP A 94 -15.07 2.57 -25.38
N THR A 95 -16.12 1.81 -25.05
CA THR A 95 -16.98 2.15 -23.92
C THR A 95 -16.19 1.97 -22.63
N ALA A 96 -15.67 3.09 -22.10
CA ALA A 96 -15.01 3.16 -20.82
C ALA A 96 -15.92 2.67 -19.68
N ILE A 97 -15.40 1.74 -18.88
CA ILE A 97 -15.98 1.35 -17.59
C ILE A 97 -15.93 2.58 -16.67
N ASN A 98 -17.11 2.99 -16.20
CA ASN A 98 -17.32 4.14 -15.34
C ASN A 98 -16.84 3.80 -13.91
N TYR A 99 -15.68 4.32 -13.49
CA TYR A 99 -15.24 4.24 -12.10
C TYR A 99 -16.02 5.26 -11.25
N SER A 100 -16.50 4.79 -10.09
CA SER A 100 -17.18 5.60 -9.08
C SER A 100 -16.30 6.78 -8.61
N PRO A 101 -16.88 7.95 -8.24
CA PRO A 101 -16.11 9.18 -7.99
C PRO A 101 -15.05 9.03 -6.89
N VAL A 102 -13.90 9.67 -7.15
CA VAL A 102 -12.80 9.85 -6.20
C VAL A 102 -13.31 10.49 -4.91
N VAL A 103 -13.21 9.77 -3.79
CA VAL A 103 -13.49 10.33 -2.46
C VAL A 103 -12.47 11.44 -2.11
N ASP A 104 -12.97 12.61 -1.71
CA ASP A 104 -12.19 13.79 -1.33
C ASP A 104 -11.57 13.61 0.07
N PHE A 105 -10.24 13.49 0.14
CA PHE A 105 -9.47 13.22 1.36
C PHE A 105 -9.30 14.43 2.30
N ARG A 106 -9.94 15.59 2.05
CA ARG A 106 -9.79 16.81 2.87
C ARG A 106 -10.49 16.80 4.24
N LYS A 107 -11.11 15.71 4.68
CA LYS A 107 -11.91 15.71 5.94
C LYS A 107 -11.39 14.85 7.09
N TYR A 108 -10.24 14.18 6.97
CA TYR A 108 -9.72 13.32 8.04
C TYR A 108 -8.38 13.80 8.60
N ASP A 109 -8.34 15.04 9.11
CA ASP A 109 -7.30 15.43 10.07
C ASP A 109 -7.70 16.69 10.85
N LYS A 110 -8.07 16.51 12.14
CA LYS A 110 -7.99 17.50 13.25
C LYS A 110 -8.71 16.98 14.51
N LYS A 111 -7.97 16.47 15.50
CA LYS A 111 -7.80 17.06 16.85
C LYS A 111 -7.22 16.08 17.90
N THR A 112 -5.93 16.30 18.18
CA THR A 112 -5.23 16.44 19.48
C THR A 112 -5.97 16.18 20.82
N LYS A 113 -5.25 15.46 21.71
CA LYS A 113 -5.25 15.48 23.21
C LYS A 113 -5.51 16.91 23.78
N THR A 114 -6.13 17.21 24.95
CA THR A 114 -5.98 16.70 26.34
C THR A 114 -6.99 17.40 27.33
N VAL A 115 -7.36 16.72 28.43
CA VAL A 115 -7.75 17.16 29.83
C VAL A 115 -9.16 17.70 30.20
N ASN A 116 -9.82 16.97 31.13
CA ASN A 116 -10.81 17.23 32.22
C ASN A 116 -11.78 18.44 32.18
N SER A 117 -13.09 18.32 32.46
CA SER A 117 -13.71 17.93 33.75
C SER A 117 -15.26 17.88 33.63
N ASN A 118 -15.92 17.20 34.58
CA ASN A 118 -17.34 16.85 34.71
C ASN A 118 -18.40 17.85 34.19
N THR A 119 -19.46 17.33 33.54
CA THR A 119 -20.87 17.32 34.02
C THR A 119 -21.83 16.77 32.95
N GLY A 120 -22.72 15.85 33.35
CA GLY A 120 -24.13 15.80 32.93
C GLY A 120 -24.51 15.48 31.47
N LYS A 121 -25.02 14.25 31.30
CA LYS A 121 -26.19 13.83 30.49
C LYS A 121 -26.13 13.87 28.94
N SER A 122 -26.40 12.66 28.41
CA SER A 122 -27.11 12.32 27.17
C SER A 122 -26.57 12.88 25.85
N SER A 123 -26.04 11.99 24.99
CA SER A 123 -26.54 11.75 23.61
C SER A 123 -25.56 10.90 22.79
N GLU A 124 -26.15 9.94 22.08
CA GLU A 124 -25.87 9.63 20.65
C GLU A 124 -24.50 9.04 20.24
N ILE A 125 -24.51 7.71 20.19
CA ILE A 125 -23.85 6.82 19.23
C ILE A 125 -23.76 7.43 17.81
N ASN A 126 -22.55 7.56 17.25
CA ASN A 126 -22.20 7.31 15.83
C ASN A 126 -20.69 7.53 15.51
N GLY A 127 -20.01 6.50 15.00
CA GLY A 127 -18.68 6.57 14.35
C GLY A 127 -18.14 5.17 13.95
N PRO A 128 -17.65 4.94 12.71
CA PRO A 128 -17.44 3.57 12.19
C PRO A 128 -16.11 2.97 12.63
N GLN A 129 -16.20 1.83 13.29
CA GLN A 129 -15.11 1.03 13.87
C GLN A 129 -14.44 0.12 12.81
N LYS A 130 -14.09 0.66 11.63
CA LYS A 130 -13.68 -0.13 10.45
C LYS A 130 -12.25 -0.68 10.47
N ASP A 131 -11.37 -0.17 11.33
CA ASP A 131 -9.93 -0.52 11.29
C ASP A 131 -9.56 -1.83 12.01
N LYS A 132 -10.53 -2.62 12.50
CA LYS A 132 -10.25 -3.84 13.28
C LYS A 132 -10.48 -5.15 12.56
N PHE A 133 -11.26 -5.19 11.48
CA PHE A 133 -11.63 -6.42 10.79
C PHE A 133 -10.97 -6.48 9.41
N PHE A 134 -9.85 -7.19 9.31
CA PHE A 134 -9.11 -7.37 8.07
C PHE A 134 -8.59 -8.80 7.91
N TYR A 135 -8.37 -9.24 6.67
CA TYR A 135 -7.67 -10.48 6.37
C TYR A 135 -6.58 -10.23 5.34
N VAL A 136 -5.70 -11.21 5.14
CA VAL A 136 -4.61 -11.11 4.17
C VAL A 136 -4.87 -12.09 3.02
N LYS A 137 -4.77 -11.62 1.77
CA LYS A 137 -4.87 -12.44 0.57
C LYS A 137 -3.81 -11.99 -0.43
N ASN A 138 -2.95 -12.90 -0.85
CA ASN A 138 -1.81 -12.63 -1.74
C ASN A 138 -0.96 -11.45 -1.24
N ASP A 139 -0.60 -11.48 0.05
CA ASP A 139 0.16 -10.41 0.76
C ASP A 139 -0.51 -9.02 0.78
N ARG A 140 -1.80 -8.90 0.42
CA ARG A 140 -2.59 -7.66 0.50
C ARG A 140 -3.59 -7.71 1.66
N ILE A 141 -3.78 -6.58 2.32
CA ILE A 141 -4.79 -6.42 3.38
C ILE A 141 -6.15 -6.13 2.74
N CYS A 142 -7.17 -6.86 3.16
CA CYS A 142 -8.55 -6.75 2.69
C CYS A 142 -9.50 -6.54 3.88
N TYR A 143 -10.56 -5.74 3.67
CA TYR A 143 -11.46 -5.27 4.74
C TYR A 143 -12.93 -5.64 4.52
N ASP A 144 -13.23 -6.41 3.47
CA ASP A 144 -14.59 -6.71 3.03
C ASP A 144 -15.27 -7.85 3.82
N LEU A 145 -14.86 -8.09 5.08
CA LEU A 145 -15.38 -9.17 5.91
C LEU A 145 -16.83 -8.91 6.35
N PRO A 146 -17.71 -9.92 6.28
CA PRO A 146 -19.05 -9.79 6.84
C PRO A 146 -18.99 -9.75 8.36
N ILE A 147 -19.99 -9.09 8.94
CA ILE A 147 -20.19 -9.03 10.39
C ILE A 147 -21.13 -10.16 10.77
N LEU A 148 -20.78 -10.92 11.81
CA LEU A 148 -21.63 -11.96 12.36
C LEU A 148 -22.94 -11.35 12.89
N ASP A 149 -24.06 -11.80 12.33
CA ASP A 149 -25.39 -11.44 12.79
C ASP A 149 -25.88 -12.47 13.82
N LYS A 150 -25.89 -12.08 15.09
CA LYS A 150 -26.33 -12.94 16.20
C LYS A 150 -27.82 -13.27 16.17
N SER A 151 -28.61 -12.61 15.33
CA SER A 151 -30.04 -12.94 15.17
C SER A 151 -30.28 -14.14 14.25
N LYS A 152 -29.30 -14.50 13.42
CA LYS A 152 -29.33 -15.67 12.52
C LYS A 152 -28.72 -16.91 13.15
N GLU A 153 -28.95 -18.06 12.54
CA GLU A 153 -28.30 -19.31 12.95
C GLU A 153 -26.78 -19.25 12.69
N PHE A 154 -26.03 -19.64 13.71
CA PHE A 154 -24.57 -19.74 13.67
C PHE A 154 -24.09 -20.96 14.44
N THR A 155 -22.95 -21.48 14.00
CA THR A 155 -22.30 -22.63 14.58
C THR A 155 -20.92 -22.27 15.14
N ASP A 156 -20.68 -22.61 16.39
CA ASP A 156 -19.37 -22.47 17.02
C ASP A 156 -18.46 -23.66 16.65
N ILE A 157 -17.31 -23.34 16.07
CA ILE A 157 -16.25 -24.30 15.76
C ILE A 157 -14.98 -23.99 16.56
N VAL A 158 -14.19 -25.03 16.83
CA VAL A 158 -12.90 -24.89 17.50
C VAL A 158 -11.80 -24.94 16.46
N ILE A 159 -10.97 -23.91 16.44
CA ILE A 159 -9.79 -23.82 15.60
C ILE A 159 -8.55 -24.09 16.45
N LYS A 160 -7.69 -24.99 15.99
CA LYS A 160 -6.37 -25.25 16.55
C LYS A 160 -5.31 -24.73 15.60
N ALA A 161 -4.61 -23.67 16.00
CA ALA A 161 -3.51 -23.09 15.24
C ALA A 161 -2.43 -22.62 16.22
N ASN A 162 -1.14 -22.69 15.83
CA ASN A 162 -0.02 -22.16 16.63
C ASN A 162 0.02 -22.64 18.09
N LYS A 163 -0.30 -23.93 18.33
CA LYS A 163 -0.43 -24.55 19.66
C LYS A 163 -1.52 -23.95 20.57
N GLN A 164 -2.36 -23.06 20.04
CA GLN A 164 -3.48 -22.46 20.73
C GLN A 164 -4.81 -22.98 20.19
N LYS A 165 -5.86 -22.86 21.01
CA LYS A 165 -7.24 -23.18 20.62
C LYS A 165 -8.08 -21.90 20.70
N GLN A 166 -8.83 -21.62 19.65
CA GLN A 166 -9.74 -20.48 19.58
C GLN A 166 -11.11 -20.98 19.14
N THR A 167 -12.18 -20.50 19.78
CA THR A 167 -13.55 -20.75 19.33
C THR A 167 -13.97 -19.60 18.42
N VAL A 168 -14.50 -19.93 17.25
CA VAL A 168 -15.01 -18.96 16.28
C VAL A 168 -16.43 -19.33 15.90
N SER A 169 -17.31 -18.35 15.96
CA SER A 169 -18.71 -18.46 15.54
C SER A 169 -18.81 -18.19 14.05
N ILE A 170 -19.38 -19.13 13.30
CA ILE A 170 -19.55 -19.06 11.86
C ILE A 170 -21.03 -19.06 11.55
N GLN A 171 -21.49 -18.09 10.76
CA GLN A 171 -22.89 -18.04 10.32
C GLN A 171 -23.16 -19.14 9.29
N ASP A 172 -24.29 -19.83 9.42
CA ASP A 172 -24.57 -21.02 8.60
C ASP A 172 -24.86 -20.69 7.11
N ASP A 173 -25.26 -19.44 6.83
CA ASP A 173 -25.49 -18.91 5.48
C ASP A 173 -24.22 -18.38 4.78
N TRP A 174 -23.07 -18.37 5.47
CA TRP A 174 -21.80 -17.97 4.84
C TRP A 174 -21.28 -19.03 3.86
N ASP A 175 -20.74 -18.56 2.74
CA ASP A 175 -20.05 -19.41 1.78
C ASP A 175 -18.65 -19.80 2.28
N GLY A 176 -18.05 -20.82 1.67
CA GLY A 176 -16.76 -21.30 2.16
C GLY A 176 -15.61 -20.32 1.93
N GLU A 177 -15.68 -19.43 0.93
CA GLU A 177 -14.69 -18.35 0.76
C GLU A 177 -14.79 -17.35 1.92
N THR A 178 -15.99 -16.94 2.32
CA THR A 178 -16.22 -16.10 3.50
C THR A 178 -15.68 -16.76 4.77
N VAL A 179 -15.94 -18.05 4.96
CA VAL A 179 -15.40 -18.80 6.10
C VAL A 179 -13.87 -18.71 6.10
N TYR A 180 -13.21 -18.96 4.97
CA TYR A 180 -11.75 -18.82 4.84
C TYR A 180 -11.25 -17.43 5.21
N ARG A 181 -11.94 -16.37 4.78
CA ARG A 181 -11.58 -14.97 5.07
C ARG A 181 -11.71 -14.65 6.57
N ILE A 182 -12.76 -15.14 7.22
CA ILE A 182 -12.98 -15.00 8.68
C ILE A 182 -11.90 -15.74 9.46
N LEU A 183 -11.56 -16.97 9.05
CA LEU A 183 -10.50 -17.74 9.69
C LEU A 183 -9.13 -17.06 9.50
N SER A 184 -8.85 -16.54 8.30
CA SER A 184 -7.64 -15.76 8.02
C SER A 184 -7.52 -14.54 8.94
N HIS A 185 -8.61 -13.80 9.13
CA HIS A 185 -8.67 -12.66 10.07
C HIS A 185 -8.35 -13.09 11.52
N HIS A 186 -9.01 -14.13 12.02
CA HIS A 186 -8.81 -14.57 13.41
C HIS A 186 -7.41 -15.13 13.67
N LEU A 187 -6.83 -15.83 12.69
CA LEU A 187 -5.53 -16.47 12.83
C LEU A 187 -4.37 -15.56 12.44
N GLN A 188 -4.65 -14.46 11.75
CA GLN A 188 -3.66 -13.63 11.07
C GLN A 188 -2.77 -14.48 10.17
N VAL A 189 -3.38 -15.37 9.37
CA VAL A 189 -2.69 -16.23 8.39
C VAL A 189 -3.28 -15.90 7.03
N PRO A 190 -2.48 -15.56 6.00
CA PRO A 190 -3.02 -15.27 4.68
C PRO A 190 -3.86 -16.42 4.11
N VAL A 191 -4.96 -16.09 3.44
CA VAL A 191 -5.91 -17.07 2.87
C VAL A 191 -5.21 -18.08 1.98
N ASP A 192 -4.29 -17.61 1.14
CA ASP A 192 -3.47 -18.38 0.20
C ASP A 192 -2.39 -19.24 0.87
N LYS A 193 -1.98 -18.89 2.10
CA LYS A 193 -0.99 -19.65 2.89
C LYS A 193 -1.64 -20.58 3.93
N MET A 194 -2.96 -20.63 3.98
CA MET A 194 -3.72 -21.39 4.97
C MET A 194 -4.08 -22.80 4.48
N LYS A 195 -3.79 -23.81 5.30
CA LYS A 195 -4.23 -25.21 5.11
C LYS A 195 -5.07 -25.64 6.30
N ILE A 196 -6.29 -26.07 6.02
CA ILE A 196 -7.26 -26.49 7.04
C ILE A 196 -7.46 -28.00 6.96
N ILE A 197 -7.38 -28.69 8.09
CA ILE A 197 -7.55 -30.14 8.20
C ILE A 197 -8.61 -30.46 9.25
N HIS A 198 -9.55 -31.34 8.91
CA HIS A 198 -10.54 -31.88 9.85
C HIS A 198 -10.63 -33.40 9.68
N LYS A 199 -10.41 -34.16 10.77
CA LYS A 199 -10.46 -35.63 10.78
C LYS A 199 -9.64 -36.27 9.63
N GLY A 200 -8.46 -35.73 9.36
CA GLY A 200 -7.57 -36.22 8.30
C GLY A 200 -7.93 -35.77 6.87
N LYS A 201 -9.03 -35.05 6.67
CA LYS A 201 -9.41 -34.47 5.37
C LYS A 201 -8.96 -33.02 5.26
N ILE A 202 -8.43 -32.66 4.09
CA ILE A 202 -8.12 -31.26 3.77
C ILE A 202 -9.43 -30.56 3.41
N LEU A 203 -9.76 -29.52 4.16
CA LEU A 203 -10.90 -28.66 3.87
C LEU A 203 -10.46 -27.57 2.90
N ARG A 204 -11.29 -27.27 1.91
CA ARG A 204 -11.13 -26.25 0.89
C ARG A 204 -12.38 -25.35 0.89
N ALA A 205 -12.34 -24.21 0.20
CA ALA A 205 -13.46 -23.27 0.19
C ALA A 205 -14.75 -23.87 -0.42
N ASP A 206 -14.64 -24.86 -1.30
CA ASP A 206 -15.77 -25.57 -1.89
C ASP A 206 -16.46 -26.55 -0.90
N ASN A 207 -15.71 -27.21 -0.02
CA ASN A 207 -16.22 -28.28 0.83
C ASN A 207 -16.33 -27.95 2.32
N ILE A 208 -15.70 -26.87 2.80
CA ILE A 208 -15.58 -26.57 4.23
C ILE A 208 -16.93 -26.49 4.94
N ARG A 209 -17.97 -26.01 4.24
CA ARG A 209 -19.33 -25.86 4.78
C ARG A 209 -19.91 -27.18 5.29
N GLU A 210 -19.61 -28.29 4.63
CA GLU A 210 -20.10 -29.62 5.02
C GLU A 210 -19.55 -30.10 6.37
N PHE A 211 -18.46 -29.48 6.83
CA PHE A 211 -17.76 -29.86 8.06
C PHE A 211 -17.97 -28.86 9.19
N ILE A 212 -18.75 -27.79 8.98
CA ILE A 212 -19.12 -26.82 10.01
C ILE A 212 -20.28 -27.43 10.82
N CYS A 213 -19.96 -27.92 12.01
CA CYS A 213 -20.95 -28.49 12.91
C CYS A 213 -20.53 -28.30 14.37
N LYS A 214 -21.49 -28.45 15.29
CA LYS A 214 -21.22 -28.35 16.74
C LYS A 214 -20.08 -29.30 17.12
N LYS A 215 -19.10 -28.79 17.86
CA LYS A 215 -17.88 -29.51 18.30
C LYS A 215 -16.89 -29.84 17.17
N ALA A 216 -17.05 -29.30 15.97
CA ALA A 216 -16.03 -29.42 14.93
C ALA A 216 -14.70 -28.83 15.43
N VAL A 217 -13.61 -29.54 15.15
CA VAL A 217 -12.25 -29.11 15.47
C VAL A 217 -11.46 -29.05 14.17
N PHE A 218 -11.10 -27.85 13.75
CA PHE A 218 -10.29 -27.61 12.56
C PHE A 218 -8.85 -27.37 12.98
N GLN A 219 -7.93 -28.13 12.41
CA GLN A 219 -6.50 -27.91 12.57
C GLN A 219 -6.02 -27.04 11.42
N VAL A 220 -5.53 -25.85 11.73
CA VAL A 220 -5.15 -24.86 10.74
C VAL A 220 -3.65 -24.63 10.81
N PHE A 221 -3.01 -24.71 9.64
CA PHE A 221 -1.59 -24.48 9.45
C PHE A 221 -1.41 -23.35 8.45
N GLY A 222 -0.39 -22.53 8.68
CA GLY A 222 0.02 -21.49 7.76
C GLY A 222 0.98 -20.52 8.44
N GLU A 223 1.76 -19.83 7.61
CA GLU A 223 2.65 -18.78 8.08
C GLU A 223 1.80 -17.59 8.55
N ARG A 224 2.00 -17.14 9.80
CA ARG A 224 1.29 -15.96 10.31
C ARG A 224 1.81 -14.72 9.57
N ALA A 225 0.92 -13.82 9.19
CA ALA A 225 1.29 -12.50 8.73
C ALA A 225 1.98 -11.73 9.86
N GLU A 226 3.17 -11.21 9.58
CA GLU A 226 3.88 -10.34 10.50
C GLU A 226 3.13 -9.01 10.62
N ASP A 227 3.09 -8.47 11.83
CA ASP A 227 2.50 -7.17 12.10
C ASP A 227 3.32 -6.08 11.40
N ALA A 228 2.70 -5.26 10.56
CA ALA A 228 3.38 -4.17 9.86
C ALA A 228 3.40 -2.86 10.66
N SER A 229 2.88 -2.84 11.90
CA SER A 229 2.82 -1.61 12.70
C SER A 229 4.22 -1.01 12.90
N GLY A 230 4.34 0.27 12.54
CA GLY A 230 5.60 1.02 12.65
C GLY A 230 6.55 0.89 11.44
N VAL A 231 6.13 0.18 10.38
CA VAL A 231 6.89 0.04 9.13
C VAL A 231 6.12 0.73 7.99
N ASP A 232 6.81 1.45 7.09
CA ASP A 232 6.18 2.05 5.91
C ASP A 232 5.87 0.96 4.88
N ASP A 233 4.61 0.85 4.46
CA ASP A 233 4.18 -0.13 3.45
C ASP A 233 4.95 0.01 2.13
N ARG A 234 5.47 1.20 1.80
CA ARG A 234 6.30 1.41 0.59
C ARG A 234 7.67 0.75 0.72
N ASP A 235 8.25 0.74 1.92
CA ASP A 235 9.55 0.11 2.15
C ASP A 235 9.42 -1.42 2.10
N ILE A 236 8.32 -1.95 2.64
CA ILE A 236 7.95 -3.37 2.52
C ILE A 236 7.84 -3.76 1.05
N GLU A 237 7.07 -3.01 0.27
CA GLU A 237 6.86 -3.29 -1.15
C GLU A 237 8.15 -3.16 -1.97
N LEU A 238 9.00 -2.18 -1.64
CA LEU A 238 10.32 -2.02 -2.26
C LEU A 238 11.19 -3.25 -2.03
N MET A 239 11.29 -3.72 -0.79
CA MET A 239 12.10 -4.90 -0.46
C MET A 239 11.57 -6.16 -1.14
N MET A 240 10.26 -6.39 -1.11
CA MET A 240 9.63 -7.54 -1.79
C MET A 240 9.97 -7.55 -3.29
N ARG A 241 9.86 -6.40 -3.96
CA ARG A 241 10.12 -6.30 -5.41
C ARG A 241 11.59 -6.45 -5.78
N GLN A 242 12.49 -5.87 -4.98
CA GLN A 242 13.92 -5.84 -5.30
C GLN A 242 14.66 -7.12 -4.92
N LEU A 243 14.24 -7.78 -3.83
CA LEU A 243 14.92 -8.97 -3.30
C LEU A 243 14.14 -10.27 -3.53
N ASN A 244 12.94 -10.18 -4.13
CA ASN A 244 12.03 -11.30 -4.34
C ASN A 244 11.73 -12.08 -3.04
N ILE A 245 11.63 -11.36 -1.92
CA ILE A 245 11.35 -11.91 -0.59
C ILE A 245 9.87 -11.78 -0.24
N SER A 246 9.42 -12.57 0.74
CA SER A 246 8.03 -12.51 1.21
C SER A 246 7.76 -11.23 2.02
N ARG A 247 6.48 -10.83 2.12
CA ARG A 247 6.06 -9.68 2.97
C ARG A 247 6.52 -9.83 4.41
N ASN A 248 6.43 -11.03 4.98
CA ASN A 248 6.84 -11.30 6.36
C ASN A 248 8.33 -11.11 6.57
N GLU A 249 9.14 -11.59 5.62
CA GLU A 249 10.59 -11.43 5.64
C GLU A 249 11.00 -9.97 5.53
N ALA A 250 10.34 -9.20 4.64
CA ALA A 250 10.54 -7.76 4.52
C ALA A 250 10.16 -7.01 5.82
N ILE A 251 9.00 -7.34 6.42
CA ILE A 251 8.57 -6.74 7.69
C ILE A 251 9.53 -7.05 8.82
N ALA A 252 9.97 -8.30 8.92
CA ALA A 252 10.92 -8.73 9.95
C ALA A 252 12.25 -7.98 9.81
N ALA A 253 12.79 -7.88 8.59
CA ALA A 253 14.02 -7.13 8.32
C ALA A 253 13.87 -5.64 8.63
N LEU A 254 12.77 -5.01 8.23
CA LEU A 254 12.53 -3.59 8.49
C LEU A 254 12.34 -3.31 10.00
N LYS A 255 11.72 -4.23 10.74
CA LYS A 255 11.60 -4.12 12.20
C LYS A 255 12.93 -4.31 12.92
N GLU A 256 13.82 -5.15 12.38
CA GLU A 256 15.13 -5.43 12.96
C GLU A 256 16.13 -4.29 12.72
N TYR A 257 16.19 -3.78 11.48
CA TYR A 257 17.23 -2.83 11.05
C TYR A 257 16.74 -1.37 10.98
N GLY A 258 15.43 -1.13 10.94
CA GLY A 258 14.81 0.20 11.00
C GLY A 258 14.89 1.02 9.70
N ASP A 259 16.05 1.04 9.04
CA ASP A 259 16.23 1.68 7.73
C ASP A 259 16.12 0.67 6.59
N VAL A 260 15.43 1.05 5.51
CA VAL A 260 15.19 0.18 4.35
C VAL A 260 16.47 -0.22 3.63
N ILE A 261 17.48 0.65 3.58
CA ILE A 261 18.75 0.37 2.91
C ILE A 261 19.54 -0.66 3.73
N ASP A 262 19.62 -0.46 5.05
CA ASP A 262 20.30 -1.39 5.95
C ASP A 262 19.62 -2.76 5.93
N ALA A 263 18.28 -2.79 5.93
CA ALA A 263 17.50 -4.01 5.78
C ALA A 263 17.76 -4.71 4.44
N MET A 264 17.83 -3.96 3.33
CA MET A 264 18.11 -4.53 2.00
C MET A 264 19.51 -5.13 1.89
N LEU A 265 20.53 -4.43 2.42
CA LEU A 265 21.91 -4.92 2.43
C LEU A 265 22.02 -6.24 3.20
N GLN A 266 21.38 -6.31 4.37
CA GLN A 266 21.50 -7.47 5.23
C GLN A 266 20.71 -8.69 4.75
N VAL A 267 19.54 -8.48 4.14
CA VAL A 267 18.79 -9.57 3.51
C VAL A 267 19.48 -10.05 2.23
N GLY A 268 20.05 -9.13 1.44
CA GLY A 268 20.79 -9.47 0.22
C GLY A 268 22.05 -10.31 0.48
N HIS A 269 22.69 -10.18 1.65
CA HIS A 269 23.83 -11.02 2.04
C HIS A 269 23.44 -12.44 2.50
N LYS A 270 22.16 -12.70 2.78
CA LYS A 270 21.66 -14.01 3.24
C LYS A 270 21.25 -14.94 2.09
N GLN A 271 21.16 -14.44 0.86
CA GLN A 271 20.83 -15.21 -0.35
C GLN A 271 22.09 -15.79 -1.01
#